data_AF-B5JE77-F1
#
_entry.id   AF-B5JE77-F1
#
_cell.length_a   1.000
_cell.length_b   1.000
_cell.length_c   1.000
_cell.angle_alpha   90.00
_cell.angle_beta   90.00
_cell.angle_gamma   90.00
#
_symmetry.space_group_name_H-M   'P 1'
#
loop_
_entity.id
_entity.type
_entity.pdbx_description
1 polymer ?
#
loop_
_entity_poly.entity_id
_entity_poly.type
_entity_poly.pdbx_seq_one_letter_code
_entity_poly.pdbx_strand_id
1 'polypeptide(L)'
;MNRIQFVTALFTILTSALLTACNTTESPSASNAAGDSVLDIAKGSSTEDLIALLGEPKTIKAYEGDPENVTIWIYETEKSQTDMVAYETQEIPYIDPITGEERMIEEPLYKAETKTRTQITQVYVVDEKVIGWKVDFEEKRQLNN
;
A
#
# COMPACT_ATOMS: atom_id res chain seq x y z
N MET A 1 -63.03 21.81 -35.11
CA MET A 1 -62.41 23.16 -35.08
C MET A 1 -60.92 22.95 -34.82
N ASN A 2 -60.13 22.94 -35.90
CA ASN A 2 -59.23 24.01 -36.39
C ASN A 2 -57.82 23.86 -35.74
N ARG A 3 -56.80 23.29 -36.39
CA ARG A 3 -56.00 23.68 -37.59
C ARG A 3 -54.89 24.73 -37.30
N ILE A 4 -53.69 24.42 -37.83
CA ILE A 4 -52.56 25.30 -38.28
C ILE A 4 -51.56 25.69 -37.16
N GLN A 5 -50.30 25.23 -37.14
CA GLN A 5 -49.10 25.38 -38.01
C GLN A 5 -48.40 26.75 -37.96
N PHE A 6 -47.07 26.74 -38.24
CA PHE A 6 -46.10 27.85 -38.50
C PHE A 6 -45.42 28.46 -37.25
N VAL A 7 -44.12 28.77 -37.12
CA VAL A 7 -42.93 28.99 -37.99
C VAL A 7 -41.68 28.99 -37.08
N THR A 8 -40.66 28.15 -37.32
CA THR A 8 -39.35 28.45 -37.95
C THR A 8 -38.58 29.66 -37.41
N ALA A 9 -37.52 29.41 -36.64
CA ALA A 9 -36.28 30.21 -36.55
C ALA A 9 -35.20 29.28 -35.96
N LEU A 10 -34.38 28.60 -36.75
CA LEU A 10 -33.17 29.10 -37.40
C LEU A 10 -32.31 29.98 -36.47
N PHE A 11 -31.48 29.36 -35.64
CA PHE A 11 -30.23 29.97 -35.20
C PHE A 11 -29.13 28.91 -35.15
N THR A 12 -28.39 28.86 -36.26
CA THR A 12 -27.11 28.19 -36.44
C THR A 12 -26.03 28.93 -35.64
N ILE A 13 -25.35 28.24 -34.72
CA ILE A 13 -24.00 28.56 -34.23
C ILE A 13 -23.33 27.18 -34.07
N LEU A 14 -22.59 26.67 -35.06
CA LEU A 14 -21.25 27.06 -35.51
C LEU A 14 -20.19 26.91 -34.40
N THR A 15 -19.59 25.71 -34.38
CA THR A 15 -18.18 25.39 -34.07
C THR A 15 -17.66 25.65 -32.65
N SER A 16 -17.22 24.57 -32.00
CA SER A 16 -15.79 24.36 -31.70
C SER A 16 -15.56 22.91 -31.27
N ALA A 17 -14.83 22.17 -32.09
CA ALA A 17 -14.22 20.91 -31.71
C ALA A 17 -13.09 21.20 -30.73
N LEU A 18 -13.24 20.74 -29.49
CA LEU A 18 -12.13 20.56 -28.57
C LEU A 18 -11.86 19.07 -28.49
N LEU A 19 -10.72 18.69 -29.08
CA LEU A 19 -10.07 17.40 -28.91
C LEU A 19 -9.73 17.22 -27.42
N THR A 20 -10.55 16.47 -26.68
CA THR A 20 -10.14 15.93 -25.38
C THR A 20 -9.35 14.66 -25.63
N ALA A 21 -8.11 14.82 -26.10
CA ALA A 21 -7.09 13.80 -25.98
C ALA A 21 -6.42 13.97 -24.61
N CYS A 22 -6.95 13.27 -23.61
CA CYS A 22 -6.18 12.74 -22.48
C CYS A 22 -6.96 11.56 -21.90
N ASN A 23 -6.71 10.38 -22.47
CA ASN A 23 -6.81 9.15 -21.70
C ASN A 23 -5.75 9.24 -20.59
N THR A 24 -6.07 9.91 -19.50
CA THR A 24 -5.46 9.55 -18.22
C THR A 24 -6.34 8.42 -17.70
N THR A 25 -5.89 7.20 -17.96
CA THR A 25 -6.24 6.07 -17.10
C THR A 25 -5.88 6.54 -15.69
N GLU A 26 -6.89 6.97 -14.93
CA GLU A 26 -6.80 7.00 -13.49
C GLU A 26 -6.47 5.57 -13.10
N SER A 27 -5.17 5.33 -12.90
CA SER A 27 -4.72 4.22 -12.08
C SER A 27 -5.60 4.29 -10.84
N PRO A 28 -6.34 3.22 -10.49
CA PRO A 28 -6.86 3.16 -9.13
C PRO A 28 -5.61 3.28 -8.27
N SER A 29 -5.39 4.48 -7.73
CA SER A 29 -4.55 4.65 -6.57
C SER A 29 -5.15 3.68 -5.59
N ALA A 30 -4.50 2.53 -5.47
CA ALA A 30 -4.70 1.64 -4.37
C ALA A 30 -4.55 2.56 -3.17
N SER A 31 -5.68 2.90 -2.58
CA SER A 31 -5.72 3.43 -1.23
C SER A 31 -5.07 2.35 -0.42
N ASN A 32 -3.75 2.45 -0.26
CA ASN A 32 -2.95 1.70 0.68
C ASN A 32 -3.30 2.24 2.08
N ALA A 33 -4.58 2.25 2.42
CA ALA A 33 -5.13 2.54 3.73
C ALA A 33 -5.31 1.25 4.54
N ALA A 34 -4.55 0.19 4.20
CA ALA A 34 -4.40 -0.98 5.04
C ALA A 34 -3.09 -0.93 5.83
N GLY A 35 -2.51 0.26 6.06
CA GLY A 35 -1.16 0.44 6.61
C GLY A 35 -1.04 1.25 7.87
N ASP A 36 -2.13 1.70 8.48
CA ASP A 36 -2.03 2.61 9.62
C ASP A 36 -3.14 2.45 10.67
N SER A 37 -3.92 1.36 10.58
CA SER A 37 -5.07 1.13 11.48
C SER A 37 -4.70 1.00 12.96
N VAL A 38 -3.42 0.79 13.27
CA VAL A 38 -2.88 0.71 14.63
C VAL A 38 -2.63 2.10 15.23
N LEU A 39 -2.52 3.17 14.44
CA LEU A 39 -2.33 4.52 14.98
C LEU A 39 -3.62 5.15 15.55
N ASP A 40 -4.78 4.51 15.32
CA ASP A 40 -6.07 4.97 15.84
C ASP A 40 -6.41 4.39 17.23
N ILE A 41 -5.50 3.64 17.86
CA ILE A 41 -5.69 3.15 19.23
C ILE A 41 -5.64 4.34 20.18
N ALA A 42 -6.79 4.86 20.60
CA ALA A 42 -6.83 5.91 21.62
C ALA A 42 -6.50 5.35 23.01
N LYS A 43 -5.69 6.09 23.78
CA LYS A 43 -5.45 5.76 25.19
C LYS A 43 -6.77 5.86 25.96
N GLY A 44 -7.08 4.84 26.74
CA GLY A 44 -8.32 4.73 27.51
C GLY A 44 -9.48 4.04 26.77
N SER A 45 -9.30 3.62 25.52
CA SER A 45 -10.27 2.78 24.81
C SER A 45 -10.51 1.46 25.54
N SER A 46 -11.72 0.93 25.39
CA SER A 46 -12.06 -0.39 25.90
C SER A 46 -11.37 -1.48 25.07
N THR A 47 -11.13 -2.65 25.68
CA THR A 47 -10.67 -3.84 24.97
C THR A 47 -11.69 -4.31 23.92
N GLU A 48 -12.98 -4.10 24.13
CA GLU A 48 -14.03 -4.43 23.16
C GLU A 48 -13.91 -3.60 21.88
N ASP A 49 -13.71 -2.28 22.03
CA ASP A 49 -13.48 -1.39 20.88
C ASP A 49 -12.20 -1.75 20.13
N LEU A 50 -11.15 -2.14 20.89
CA LEU A 50 -9.89 -2.59 20.30
C LEU A 50 -10.07 -3.87 19.49
N ILE A 51 -10.86 -4.83 19.98
CA ILE A 51 -11.20 -6.06 19.26
C ILE A 51 -12.06 -5.75 18.03
N ALA A 52 -13.02 -4.83 18.15
CA ALA A 52 -13.83 -4.42 17.01
C ALA A 52 -13.01 -3.77 15.90
N LEU A 53 -11.95 -3.01 16.26
CA LEU A 53 -11.08 -2.32 15.31
C LEU A 53 -9.99 -3.22 14.71
N LEU A 54 -9.33 -4.03 15.53
CA LEU A 54 -8.11 -4.79 15.15
C LEU A 54 -8.31 -6.31 15.09
N GLY A 55 -9.47 -6.81 15.52
CA GLY A 55 -9.74 -8.24 15.68
C GLY A 55 -9.21 -8.80 17.00
N GLU A 56 -9.21 -10.13 17.12
CA GLU A 56 -8.65 -10.80 18.30
C GLU A 56 -7.11 -10.72 18.30
N PRO A 57 -6.47 -10.51 19.47
CA PRO A 57 -5.02 -10.50 19.56
C PRO A 57 -4.45 -11.89 19.26
N LYS A 58 -3.30 -11.94 18.58
CA LYS A 58 -2.59 -13.19 18.30
C LYS A 58 -2.07 -13.85 19.57
N THR A 59 -1.70 -13.07 20.57
CA THR A 59 -1.21 -13.58 21.85
C THR A 59 -1.56 -12.61 22.98
N ILE A 60 -1.96 -13.15 24.13
CA ILE A 60 -2.15 -12.38 25.36
C ILE A 60 -1.13 -12.90 26.39
N LYS A 61 -0.36 -12.00 26.99
CA LYS A 61 0.63 -12.32 28.02
C LYS A 61 0.36 -11.50 29.27
N ALA A 62 0.61 -12.05 30.45
CA ALA A 62 0.71 -11.25 31.66
C ALA A 62 2.00 -10.43 31.59
N TYR A 63 1.96 -9.17 32.04
CA TYR A 63 3.18 -8.40 32.24
C TYR A 63 3.93 -8.98 33.43
N GLU A 64 5.17 -9.42 33.21
CA GLU A 64 6.01 -10.00 34.27
C GLU A 64 6.70 -8.94 35.15
N GLY A 65 6.45 -7.65 34.91
CA GLY A 65 6.93 -6.54 35.73
C GLY A 65 5.86 -5.96 36.67
N ASP A 66 6.28 -5.10 37.60
CA ASP A 66 5.40 -4.21 38.38
C ASP A 66 4.88 -3.11 37.42
N PRO A 67 3.56 -2.87 37.25
CA PRO A 67 2.45 -3.24 38.14
C PRO A 67 1.69 -4.54 37.84
N GLU A 68 1.19 -5.14 38.92
CA GLU A 68 0.24 -6.25 38.90
C GLU A 68 -1.02 -5.87 38.08
N ASN A 69 -1.61 -6.86 37.41
CA ASN A 69 -2.82 -6.75 36.58
C ASN A 69 -2.66 -6.08 35.20
N VAL A 70 -1.43 -5.86 34.73
CA VAL A 70 -1.21 -5.49 33.33
C VAL A 70 -1.20 -6.74 32.46
N THR A 71 -2.01 -6.73 31.40
CA THR A 71 -1.96 -7.72 30.32
C THR A 71 -1.41 -7.06 29.06
N ILE A 72 -0.57 -7.78 28.32
CA ILE A 72 -0.01 -7.37 27.05
C ILE A 72 -0.69 -8.16 25.95
N TRP A 73 -1.38 -7.45 25.07
CA TRP A 73 -2.04 -7.99 23.90
C TRP A 73 -1.14 -7.75 22.70
N ILE A 74 -0.80 -8.83 22.00
CA ILE A 74 0.13 -8.79 20.88
C ILE A 74 -0.66 -9.02 19.60
N TYR A 75 -0.63 -8.02 18.74
CA TYR A 75 -1.15 -8.06 17.38
C TYR A 75 0.01 -8.13 16.41
N GLU A 76 -0.15 -8.94 15.37
CA GLU A 76 0.86 -9.11 14.34
C GLU A 76 0.22 -8.97 12.97
N THR A 77 0.76 -8.09 12.15
CA THR A 77 0.31 -7.89 10.78
C THR A 77 1.50 -8.05 9.86
N GLU A 78 1.39 -8.98 8.92
CA GLU A 78 2.42 -9.21 7.90
C GLU A 78 2.00 -8.58 6.59
N LYS A 79 2.95 -7.90 5.94
CA LYS A 79 2.82 -7.42 4.58
C LYS A 79 4.00 -7.89 3.77
N SER A 80 3.75 -8.48 2.62
CA SER A 80 4.78 -8.88 1.68
C SER A 80 4.66 -8.08 0.39
N GLN A 81 5.80 -7.61 -0.10
CA GLN A 81 5.95 -6.91 -1.38
C GLN A 81 7.06 -7.59 -2.16
N THR A 82 6.85 -7.80 -3.47
CA THR A 82 7.87 -8.35 -4.36
C THR A 82 8.30 -7.27 -5.36
N ASP A 83 9.59 -6.96 -5.38
CA ASP A 83 10.19 -5.99 -6.29
C ASP A 83 11.21 -6.70 -7.19
N MET A 84 11.44 -6.16 -8.39
CA MET A 84 12.58 -6.58 -9.22
C MET A 84 13.81 -5.77 -8.82
N VAL A 85 14.87 -6.45 -8.40
CA VAL A 85 16.14 -5.82 -8.01
C VAL A 85 17.27 -6.30 -8.90
N ALA A 86 18.15 -5.38 -9.29
CA ALA A 86 19.38 -5.75 -9.98
C ALA A 86 20.27 -6.52 -9.00
N TYR A 87 20.67 -7.74 -9.35
CA TYR A 87 21.46 -8.62 -8.48
C TYR A 87 22.87 -8.88 -9.01
N GLU A 88 23.06 -8.77 -10.32
CA GLU A 88 24.32 -9.02 -11.00
C GLU A 88 24.38 -8.19 -12.29
N THR A 89 25.57 -8.06 -12.86
CA THR A 89 25.79 -7.46 -14.18
C THR A 89 26.49 -8.49 -15.06
N GLN A 90 26.02 -8.64 -16.29
CA GLN A 90 26.68 -9.48 -17.30
C GLN A 90 27.27 -8.61 -18.41
N GLU A 91 28.45 -8.99 -18.90
CA GLU A 91 29.02 -8.38 -20.11
C GLU A 91 28.46 -9.08 -21.34
N ILE A 92 27.83 -8.31 -22.24
CA ILE A 92 27.32 -8.82 -23.52
C ILE A 92 27.98 -8.09 -24.70
N PRO A 93 28.24 -8.79 -25.81
CA PRO A 93 28.70 -8.14 -27.02
C PRO A 93 27.56 -7.34 -27.66
N TYR A 94 27.85 -6.10 -28.03
CA TYR A 94 26.95 -5.17 -28.69
C TYR A 94 27.63 -4.59 -29.92
N ILE A 95 26.92 -4.57 -31.05
CA ILE A 95 27.40 -3.96 -32.29
C ILE A 95 26.87 -2.54 -32.36
N ASP A 96 27.78 -1.55 -32.37
CA ASP A 96 27.43 -0.14 -32.54
C ASP A 96 26.79 0.05 -33.93
N PRO A 97 25.52 0.49 -34.04
CA PRO A 97 24.83 0.62 -35.32
C PRO A 97 25.38 1.76 -36.19
N ILE A 98 26.17 2.68 -35.62
CA ILE A 98 26.77 3.82 -36.33
C ILE A 98 28.14 3.43 -36.88
N THR A 99 28.98 2.77 -36.08
CA THR A 99 30.37 2.44 -36.47
C THR A 99 30.56 1.01 -36.97
N GLY A 100 29.64 0.10 -36.65
CA GLY A 100 29.74 -1.33 -36.95
C GLY A 100 30.76 -2.08 -36.08
N GLU A 101 31.33 -1.43 -35.07
CA GLU A 101 32.32 -2.04 -34.16
C GLU A 101 31.62 -2.84 -33.06
N GLU A 102 32.23 -3.97 -32.68
CA GLU A 102 31.81 -4.75 -31.52
C GLU A 102 32.39 -4.13 -30.24
N ARG A 103 31.52 -3.93 -29.24
CA ARG A 103 31.88 -3.44 -27.90
C ARG A 103 31.21 -4.30 -26.84
N MET A 104 31.83 -4.41 -25.68
CA MET A 104 31.20 -5.02 -24.52
C MET A 104 30.37 -3.96 -23.79
N ILE A 105 29.14 -4.31 -23.41
CA ILE A 105 28.30 -3.49 -22.54
C ILE A 105 27.91 -4.30 -21.30
N GLU A 106 27.80 -3.61 -20.16
CA GLU A 106 27.29 -4.19 -18.93
C GLU A 106 25.76 -4.11 -18.92
N GLU A 107 25.11 -5.26 -18.84
CA GLU A 107 23.66 -5.38 -18.71
C GLU A 107 23.31 -5.86 -17.28
N PRO A 108 22.43 -5.15 -16.56
CA PRO A 108 21.99 -5.60 -15.24
C PRO A 108 21.03 -6.78 -15.37
N LEU A 109 21.32 -7.85 -14.62
CA LEU A 109 20.43 -8.97 -14.41
C LEU A 109 19.54 -8.70 -13.19
N TYR A 110 18.23 -8.89 -13.38
CA TYR A 110 17.23 -8.66 -12.36
C TYR A 110 16.71 -9.96 -11.78
N LYS A 111 16.48 -9.97 -10.47
CA LYS A 111 15.79 -11.05 -9.76
C LYS A 111 14.65 -10.49 -8.93
N ALA A 112 13.64 -11.32 -8.71
CA ALA A 112 12.57 -10.99 -7.79
C ALA A 112 13.09 -11.07 -6.35
N GLU A 113 12.99 -9.96 -5.62
CA GLU A 113 13.21 -9.88 -4.18
C GLU A 113 11.85 -9.76 -3.49
N THR A 114 11.54 -10.68 -2.60
CA THR A 114 10.40 -10.56 -1.70
C THR A 114 10.85 -9.91 -0.40
N LYS A 115 10.21 -8.78 -0.05
CA LYS A 115 10.32 -8.09 1.23
C LYS A 115 9.08 -8.37 2.06
N THR A 116 9.26 -9.02 3.19
CA THR A 116 8.20 -9.27 4.17
C THR A 116 8.43 -8.36 5.36
N ARG A 117 7.48 -7.47 5.63
CA ARG A 117 7.46 -6.59 6.79
C ARG A 117 6.39 -7.07 7.76
N THR A 118 6.82 -7.46 8.95
CA THR A 118 5.96 -7.84 10.06
C THR A 118 5.89 -6.67 11.04
N GLN A 119 4.69 -6.14 11.26
CA GLN A 119 4.41 -5.15 12.29
C GLN A 119 3.91 -5.88 13.53
N ILE A 120 4.58 -5.68 14.66
CA ILE A 120 4.22 -6.25 15.95
C ILE A 120 3.74 -5.10 16.84
N THR A 121 2.46 -5.12 17.20
CA THR A 121 1.85 -4.12 18.08
C THR A 121 1.57 -4.74 19.43
N GLN A 122 2.24 -4.23 20.46
CA GLN A 122 2.06 -4.63 21.84
C GLN A 122 1.19 -3.60 22.53
N VAL A 123 -0.02 -3.98 22.92
CA VAL A 123 -0.98 -3.12 23.61
C VAL A 123 -0.99 -3.49 25.09
N TYR A 124 -0.79 -2.51 25.95
CA TYR A 124 -0.82 -2.67 27.40
C TYR A 124 -2.22 -2.37 27.90
N VAL A 125 -2.82 -3.33 28.60
CA VAL A 125 -4.20 -3.30 29.07
C VAL A 125 -4.24 -3.49 30.58
N VAL A 126 -4.97 -2.63 31.27
CA VAL A 126 -5.26 -2.71 32.72
C VAL A 126 -6.75 -2.50 32.88
N ASP A 127 -7.42 -3.36 33.65
CA ASP A 127 -8.87 -3.28 33.91
C ASP A 127 -9.69 -3.08 32.62
N GLU A 128 -9.40 -3.88 31.58
CA GLU A 128 -10.07 -3.83 30.26
C GLU A 128 -9.90 -2.49 29.50
N LYS A 129 -8.92 -1.68 29.89
CA LYS A 129 -8.61 -0.40 29.24
C LYS A 129 -7.20 -0.36 28.70
N VAL A 130 -7.05 0.21 27.52
CA VAL A 130 -5.74 0.45 26.90
C VAL A 130 -5.02 1.58 27.62
N ILE A 131 -3.88 1.29 28.24
CA ILE A 131 -3.06 2.29 28.93
C ILE A 131 -1.92 2.83 28.05
N GLY A 132 -1.55 2.09 27.01
CA GLY A 132 -0.53 2.46 26.05
C GLY A 132 -0.26 1.34 25.05
N TRP A 133 0.61 1.60 24.08
CA TRP A 133 1.03 0.61 23.09
C TRP A 133 2.46 0.89 22.63
N LYS A 134 3.08 -0.14 22.08
CA LYS A 134 4.38 -0.10 21.43
C LYS A 134 4.25 -0.79 20.08
N VAL A 135 4.85 -0.19 19.05
CA VAL A 135 4.91 -0.77 17.71
C VAL A 135 6.36 -1.07 17.37
N ASP A 136 6.62 -2.33 17.03
CA ASP A 136 7.90 -2.83 16.55
C ASP A 136 7.73 -3.30 15.09
N PHE A 137 8.81 -3.25 14.32
CA PHE A 137 8.83 -3.72 12.93
C PHE A 137 9.98 -4.70 12.73
N GLU A 138 9.67 -5.82 12.09
CA GLU A 138 10.64 -6.79 11.60
C GLU A 138 10.57 -6.81 10.07
N GLU A 139 11.72 -6.78 9.40
CA GLU A 139 11.80 -6.85 7.93
C GLU A 139 12.68 -8.03 7.54
N LYS A 140 12.17 -8.86 6.62
CA LYS A 140 12.90 -9.98 6.02
C LYS A 140 12.96 -9.77 4.51
N ARG A 141 14.14 -10.01 3.93
CA ARG A 141 14.34 -9.97 2.48
C ARG A 141 14.79 -11.32 1.99
N GLN A 142 14.21 -11.77 0.89
CA GLN A 142 14.53 -13.05 0.26
C GLN A 142 14.64 -12.84 -1.24
N LEU A 143 15.80 -13.20 -1.80
CA LEU A 143 15.96 -13.31 -3.25
C LEU A 143 15.34 -14.63 -3.69
N ASN A 144 14.38 -14.56 -4.61
CA ASN A 144 13.75 -15.74 -5.17
C ASN A 144 14.67 -16.33 -6.25
N ASN A 145 14.92 -17.65 -6.16
CA ASN A 145 15.72 -18.41 -7.12
C ASN A 145 14.89 -18.93 -8.29
#